data_AF-A0A517Y4U2-F1
#
_entry.id   AF-A0A517Y4U2-F1
#
_cell.length_a   1.000
_cell.length_b   1.000
_cell.length_c   1.000
_cell.angle_alpha   90.00
_cell.angle_beta   90.00
_cell.angle_gamma   90.00
#
_symmetry.space_group_name_H-M   'P 1'
#
loop_
_entity.id
_entity.type
_entity.pdbx_description
1 polymer ?
#
loop_
_entity_poly.entity_id
_entity_poly.type
_entity_poly.pdbx_seq_one_letter_code
_entity_poly.pdbx_strand_id
1 'polypeptide(L)'
;MIRLDLQRRAYLYARRTKISIPDPFPFDGGDDGSVWYSNRKSIVKSFLRADNYAHEKECYQRINESGFGKKILEFNVPEFLGHSDQLRVIEMGVVFPPYLLDFGKAYLNDPEWPEHVLQEWHERMEDWWGEDVRRVRLALAALRKCGIWYYDAKPGNIMLSDWDPQIDD
;
A
#
# COMPACT_ATOMS: atom_id res chain seq x y z
N MET A 1 9.24 -23.41 1.64
CA MET A 1 10.54 -22.71 1.59
C MET A 1 10.41 -21.19 1.49
N ILE A 2 9.60 -20.63 0.56
CA ILE A 2 9.49 -19.17 0.36
C ILE A 2 8.99 -18.40 1.59
N ARG A 3 7.93 -18.86 2.28
CA ARG A 3 7.41 -18.20 3.49
C ARG A 3 8.44 -18.09 4.63
N LEU A 4 9.29 -19.12 4.80
CA LEU A 4 10.36 -19.12 5.81
C LEU A 4 11.43 -18.07 5.50
N ASP A 5 11.68 -17.77 4.22
CA ASP A 5 12.64 -16.74 3.82
C ASP A 5 12.11 -15.32 4.07
N LEU A 6 10.83 -15.06 3.74
CA LEU A 6 10.19 -13.76 3.99
C LEU A 6 10.17 -13.41 5.48
N GLN A 7 9.80 -14.38 6.31
CA GLN A 7 9.81 -14.24 7.77
C GLN A 7 11.22 -13.95 8.29
N ARG A 8 12.22 -14.71 7.83
CA ARG A 8 13.62 -14.50 8.23
C ARG A 8 14.09 -13.08 7.93
N ARG A 9 13.76 -12.54 6.75
CA ARG A 9 14.10 -11.15 6.37
C ARG A 9 13.45 -10.13 7.30
N ALA A 10 12.16 -10.29 7.61
CA ALA A 10 11.44 -9.41 8.53
C ALA A 10 12.06 -9.42 9.94
N TYR A 11 12.41 -10.60 10.46
CA TYR A 11 13.05 -10.74 11.77
C TYR A 11 14.48 -10.19 11.81
N LEU A 12 15.25 -10.37 10.73
CA LEU A 12 16.58 -9.75 10.61
C LEU A 12 16.49 -8.23 10.58
N TYR A 13 15.51 -7.68 9.85
CA TYR A 13 15.23 -6.25 9.86
C TYR A 13 14.86 -5.78 11.27
N ALA A 14 13.91 -6.46 11.92
CA ALA A 14 13.45 -6.13 13.27
C ALA A 14 14.60 -6.07 14.29
N ARG A 15 15.50 -7.07 14.25
CA ARG A 15 16.70 -7.09 15.09
C ARG A 15 17.64 -5.91 14.82
N ARG A 16 17.84 -5.53 13.55
CA ARG A 16 18.70 -4.40 13.17
C ARG A 16 18.12 -3.05 13.63
N THR A 17 16.80 -2.91 13.56
CA THR A 17 16.08 -1.67 13.91
C THR A 17 15.58 -1.63 15.36
N LYS A 18 15.94 -2.63 16.17
CA LYS A 18 15.58 -2.74 17.60
C LYS A 18 14.07 -2.76 17.86
N ILE A 19 13.31 -3.39 16.95
CA ILE A 19 11.90 -3.73 17.15
C ILE A 19 11.74 -5.24 17.29
N SER A 20 10.57 -5.70 17.73
CA SER A 20 10.22 -7.12 17.72
C SER A 20 8.93 -7.36 16.95
N ILE A 21 8.83 -8.54 16.35
CA ILE A 21 7.62 -9.07 15.71
C ILE A 21 7.06 -10.11 16.68
N PRO A 22 6.00 -9.78 17.46
CA PRO A 22 5.51 -10.63 18.54
C PRO A 22 4.82 -11.89 18.01
N ASP A 23 4.07 -11.78 16.92
CA ASP A 23 3.43 -12.91 16.27
C ASP A 23 4.30 -13.43 15.11
N PRO A 24 4.77 -14.68 15.16
CA PRO A 24 5.53 -15.25 14.05
C PRO A 24 4.71 -15.41 12.77
N PHE A 25 3.38 -15.52 12.86
CA PHE A 25 2.53 -15.65 11.70
C PHE A 25 2.25 -14.27 11.09
N PRO A 26 2.43 -14.10 9.77
CA PRO A 26 2.04 -12.85 9.12
C PRO A 26 0.53 -12.69 9.21
N PHE A 27 0.06 -11.48 9.49
CA PHE A 27 -1.38 -11.21 9.52
C PHE A 27 -1.97 -11.13 8.12
N ASP A 28 -1.14 -10.81 7.12
CA ASP A 28 -1.49 -10.85 5.71
C ASP A 28 -0.32 -11.41 4.89
N GLY A 29 -0.65 -12.21 3.88
CA GLY A 29 0.32 -12.90 3.04
C GLY A 29 -0.26 -13.26 1.70
N GLY A 30 0.38 -12.75 0.63
CA GLY A 30 -0.04 -12.96 -0.75
C GLY A 30 1.14 -13.10 -1.69
N ASP A 31 0.88 -12.95 -2.99
CA ASP A 31 1.89 -13.12 -4.04
C ASP A 31 3.00 -12.06 -4.01
N ASP A 32 2.72 -10.92 -3.36
CA ASP A 32 3.64 -9.77 -3.32
C ASP A 32 4.58 -9.81 -2.11
N GLY A 33 4.24 -10.58 -1.07
CA GLY A 33 5.01 -10.63 0.17
C GLY A 33 4.22 -11.09 1.39
N SER A 34 4.74 -10.77 2.56
CA SER A 34 4.09 -11.07 3.84
C SER A 34 4.27 -9.91 4.80
N VAL A 35 3.30 -9.74 5.69
CA VAL A 35 3.15 -8.54 6.51
C VAL A 35 3.00 -8.92 7.98
N TRP A 36 3.76 -8.27 8.85
CA TRP A 36 3.75 -8.49 10.30
C TRP A 36 3.52 -7.20 11.07
N TYR A 37 2.87 -7.30 12.23
CA TYR A 37 2.87 -6.23 13.21
C TYR A 37 4.18 -6.23 14.00
N SER A 38 4.64 -5.05 14.40
CA SER A 38 5.74 -4.88 15.35
C SER A 38 5.24 -4.45 16.73
N ASN A 39 6.09 -4.60 17.75
CA ASN A 39 5.83 -4.11 19.10
C ASN A 39 5.76 -2.58 19.22
N ARG A 40 6.17 -1.82 18.19
CA ARG A 40 6.06 -0.35 18.15
C ARG A 40 4.85 0.17 17.38
N LYS A 41 3.85 -0.69 17.16
CA LYS A 41 2.62 -0.37 16.41
C LYS A 41 2.90 0.06 14.96
N SER A 42 3.88 -0.60 14.34
CA SER A 42 4.16 -0.47 12.91
C SER A 42 3.92 -1.79 12.19
N ILE A 43 3.89 -1.70 10.87
CA ILE A 43 3.79 -2.80 9.92
C ILE A 43 5.17 -3.05 9.32
N VAL A 44 5.60 -4.31 9.27
CA VAL A 44 6.81 -4.77 8.57
C VAL A 44 6.37 -5.64 7.40
N LYS A 45 6.59 -5.17 6.17
CA LYS A 45 6.30 -5.90 4.93
C LYS A 45 7.58 -6.42 4.32
N SER A 46 7.68 -7.72 4.14
CA SER A 46 8.78 -8.40 3.45
C SER A 46 8.34 -8.82 2.07
N PHE A 47 9.11 -8.45 1.05
CA PHE A 47 8.70 -8.59 -0.33
C PHE A 47 9.31 -9.82 -1.00
N LEU A 48 8.50 -10.50 -1.81
CA LEU A 48 8.97 -11.61 -2.62
C LEU A 48 9.80 -11.10 -3.81
N ARG A 49 9.23 -10.15 -4.56
CA ARG A 49 9.81 -9.59 -5.79
C ARG A 49 10.56 -8.29 -5.51
N ALA A 50 11.72 -8.13 -6.15
CA ALA A 50 12.53 -6.92 -6.00
C ALA A 50 11.84 -5.68 -6.60
N ASP A 51 11.13 -5.85 -7.71
CA ASP A 51 10.47 -4.74 -8.41
C ASP A 51 9.31 -4.17 -7.58
N ASN A 52 8.47 -5.03 -7.00
CA ASN A 52 7.41 -4.59 -6.08
C ASN A 52 7.98 -3.81 -4.88
N TYR A 53 9.09 -4.29 -4.32
CA TYR A 53 9.78 -3.60 -3.23
C TYR A 53 10.29 -2.23 -3.66
N ALA A 54 10.94 -2.15 -4.82
CA ALA A 54 11.48 -0.90 -5.35
C ALA A 54 10.37 0.11 -5.65
N HIS A 55 9.28 -0.33 -6.29
CA HIS A 55 8.13 0.51 -6.61
C HIS A 55 7.43 1.04 -5.35
N GLU A 56 7.13 0.18 -4.37
CA GLU A 56 6.46 0.61 -3.15
C GLU A 56 7.32 1.58 -2.35
N LYS A 57 8.63 1.32 -2.25
CA LYS A 57 9.58 2.22 -1.60
C LYS A 57 9.59 3.59 -2.26
N GLU A 58 9.71 3.64 -3.58
CA GLU A 58 9.74 4.90 -4.35
C GLU A 58 8.44 5.68 -4.19
N CYS A 59 7.27 5.02 -4.17
CA CYS A 59 5.98 5.68 -3.93
C CYS A 59 5.97 6.40 -2.58
N TYR A 60 6.41 5.74 -1.51
CA TYR A 60 6.52 6.36 -0.20
C TYR A 60 7.49 7.55 -0.18
N GLN A 61 8.62 7.43 -0.89
CA GLN A 61 9.59 8.53 -1.00
C GLN A 61 8.97 9.75 -1.69
N ARG A 62 8.28 9.57 -2.83
CA ARG A 62 7.59 10.65 -3.54
C ARG A 62 6.46 11.30 -2.73
N ILE A 63 5.72 10.52 -1.97
CA ILE A 63 4.66 11.05 -1.07
C ILE A 63 5.28 11.93 0.03
N ASN A 64 6.43 11.55 0.58
CA ASN A 64 7.13 12.37 1.56
C ASN A 64 7.71 13.64 0.94
N GLU A 65 8.33 13.54 -0.23
CA GLU A 65 8.96 14.67 -0.94
C GLU A 65 7.95 15.70 -1.46
N SER A 66 6.73 15.28 -1.79
CA SER A 66 5.62 16.15 -2.21
C SER A 66 4.96 16.94 -1.06
N GLY A 67 5.33 16.66 0.20
CA GLY A 67 4.79 17.34 1.38
C GLY A 67 3.46 16.77 1.91
N PHE A 68 2.91 15.71 1.29
CA PHE A 68 1.72 15.03 1.78
C PHE A 68 2.03 14.13 3.00
N GLY A 69 3.16 13.43 2.98
CA GLY A 69 3.65 12.62 4.10
C GLY A 69 2.68 11.51 4.52
N LYS A 70 1.80 11.79 5.50
CA LYS A 70 0.87 10.83 6.11
C LYS A 70 -0.57 10.95 5.60
N LYS A 71 -0.86 11.91 4.73
CA LYS A 71 -2.23 12.18 4.29
C LYS A 71 -2.32 12.67 2.85
N ILE A 72 -3.21 12.05 2.07
CA ILE A 72 -3.59 12.50 0.74
C ILE A 72 -5.05 12.93 0.82
N LEU A 73 -5.27 14.25 0.83
CA LEU A 73 -6.58 14.85 1.09
C LEU A 73 -7.16 14.36 2.44
N GLU A 74 -8.26 13.61 2.41
CA GLU A 74 -8.89 13.02 3.58
C GLU A 74 -8.31 11.65 3.96
N PHE A 75 -7.63 10.96 3.04
CA PHE A 75 -7.15 9.60 3.22
C PHE A 75 -5.83 9.54 3.97
N ASN A 76 -5.78 8.68 4.99
CA ASN A 76 -4.55 8.35 5.70
C ASN A 76 -3.65 7.45 4.84
N VAL A 77 -2.36 7.76 4.80
CA VAL A 77 -1.33 6.97 4.14
C VAL A 77 -0.36 6.45 5.20
N PRO A 78 0.05 5.17 5.15
CA PRO A 78 1.07 4.66 6.05
C PRO A 78 2.32 5.54 6.05
N GLU A 79 2.74 5.97 7.23
CA GLU A 79 4.01 6.69 7.36
C GLU A 79 5.17 5.78 6.96
N PHE A 80 6.09 6.26 6.13
CA PHE A 80 7.30 5.51 5.78
C PHE A 80 8.34 5.61 6.90
N LEU A 81 8.48 4.54 7.70
CA LEU A 81 9.31 4.54 8.91
C LEU A 81 10.73 4.02 8.65
N GLY A 82 10.92 3.17 7.66
CA GLY A 82 12.23 2.63 7.33
C GLY A 82 12.16 1.55 6.26
N HIS A 83 13.34 1.16 5.77
CA HIS A 83 13.45 0.07 4.80
C HIS A 83 14.83 -0.61 4.90
N SER A 84 14.98 -1.73 4.19
CA SER A 84 16.27 -2.36 3.95
C SER A 84 16.31 -2.95 2.56
N ASP A 85 17.13 -2.38 1.66
CA ASP A 85 17.26 -2.86 0.28
C ASP A 85 17.80 -4.29 0.23
N GLN A 86 18.78 -4.60 1.11
CA GLN A 86 19.37 -5.93 1.22
C GLN A 86 18.32 -7.00 1.60
N LEU A 87 17.38 -6.64 2.46
CA LEU A 87 16.35 -7.56 2.97
C LEU A 87 15.04 -7.46 2.18
N ARG A 88 14.87 -6.45 1.32
CA ARG A 88 13.62 -6.11 0.65
C ARG A 88 12.47 -6.01 1.65
N VAL A 89 12.66 -5.18 2.65
CA VAL A 89 11.69 -4.93 3.72
C VAL A 89 11.37 -3.45 3.77
N ILE A 90 10.08 -3.13 3.92
CA ILE A 90 9.58 -1.80 4.26
C ILE A 90 8.92 -1.88 5.62
N GLU A 91 9.17 -0.88 6.44
CA GLU A 91 8.42 -0.64 7.65
C GLU A 91 7.58 0.63 7.51
N MET A 92 6.31 0.52 7.86
CA MET A 92 5.33 1.58 7.69
C MET A 92 4.37 1.71 8.88
N GLY A 93 3.75 2.87 9.05
CA GLY A 93 2.76 3.11 10.10
C GLY A 93 1.46 2.34 9.88
N VAL A 94 0.73 2.07 10.97
CA VAL A 94 -0.66 1.56 10.90
C VAL A 94 -1.60 2.75 10.67
N VAL A 95 -2.57 2.60 9.76
CA VAL A 95 -3.61 3.60 9.48
C VAL A 95 -5.00 2.99 9.58
N PHE A 96 -5.99 3.84 9.82
CA PHE A 96 -7.41 3.48 9.88
C PHE A 96 -8.18 4.22 8.78
N PRO A 97 -9.33 3.69 8.34
CA PRO A 97 -10.16 4.37 7.35
C PRO A 97 -10.49 5.82 7.75
N PRO A 98 -10.58 6.74 6.77
CA PRO A 98 -10.32 6.50 5.35
C PRO A 98 -8.82 6.34 5.07
N TYR A 99 -8.43 5.37 4.23
CA TYR A 99 -7.01 5.10 3.94
C TYR A 99 -6.71 4.80 2.48
N LEU A 100 -5.43 4.95 2.12
CA LEU A 100 -4.82 4.40 0.90
C LEU A 100 -3.68 3.46 1.33
N LEU A 101 -3.72 2.21 0.87
CA LEU A 101 -2.75 1.16 1.18
C LEU A 101 -2.11 0.60 -0.09
N ASP A 102 -1.11 -0.26 0.10
CA ASP A 102 -0.48 -1.11 -0.92
C ASP A 102 -0.10 -0.38 -2.24
N PHE A 103 1.08 0.23 -2.24
CA PHE A 103 1.63 0.88 -3.44
C PHE A 103 2.49 -0.05 -4.30
N GLY A 104 2.56 -1.35 -3.97
CA GLY A 104 3.43 -2.30 -4.67
C GLY A 104 3.07 -2.54 -6.14
N LYS A 105 1.85 -2.22 -6.55
CA LYS A 105 1.33 -2.32 -7.92
C LYS A 105 1.04 -0.96 -8.57
N ALA A 106 1.45 0.12 -7.91
CA ALA A 106 1.38 1.45 -8.51
C ALA A 106 2.47 1.62 -9.59
N TYR A 107 2.22 2.55 -10.51
CA TYR A 107 3.16 2.90 -11.57
C TYR A 107 3.84 4.24 -11.24
N LEU A 108 5.13 4.35 -11.56
CA LEU A 108 5.94 5.55 -11.32
C LEU A 108 6.02 6.50 -12.53
N ASN A 109 5.35 6.11 -13.61
CA ASN A 109 5.12 6.87 -14.83
C ASN A 109 3.72 6.54 -15.32
N ASP A 110 3.16 7.39 -16.19
CA ASP A 110 1.88 7.10 -16.81
C ASP A 110 2.00 5.86 -17.71
N PRO A 111 1.29 4.77 -17.42
CA PRO A 111 1.21 3.63 -18.34
C PRO A 111 0.27 3.94 -19.50
N GLU A 112 0.68 3.61 -20.71
CA GLU A 112 -0.20 3.65 -21.87
C GLU A 112 -1.12 2.42 -21.86
N TRP A 113 -2.35 2.63 -21.40
CA TRP A 113 -3.39 1.60 -21.45
C TRP A 113 -4.26 1.75 -22.70
N PRO A 114 -4.71 0.64 -23.31
CA PRO A 114 -5.78 0.68 -24.29
C PRO A 114 -7.04 1.33 -23.70
N GLU A 115 -7.78 2.09 -24.52
CA GLU A 115 -8.98 2.82 -24.07
C GLU A 115 -10.00 1.92 -23.36
N HIS A 116 -10.23 0.71 -23.88
CA HIS A 116 -11.16 -0.24 -23.27
C HIS A 116 -10.74 -0.67 -21.85
N VAL A 117 -9.43 -0.78 -21.57
CA VAL A 117 -8.92 -1.11 -20.23
C VAL A 117 -9.17 0.04 -19.26
N LEU A 118 -8.99 1.28 -19.73
CA LEU A 118 -9.28 2.48 -18.92
C LEU A 118 -10.77 2.62 -18.65
N GLN A 119 -11.61 2.34 -19.65
CA GLN A 119 -13.05 2.36 -19.53
C GLN A 119 -13.54 1.30 -18.51
N GLU A 120 -13.11 0.05 -18.64
CA GLU A 120 -13.44 -1.02 -17.67
C GLU A 120 -12.97 -0.66 -16.25
N TRP A 121 -11.79 -0.05 -16.12
CA TRP A 121 -11.30 0.42 -14.83
C TRP A 121 -12.20 1.52 -14.26
N HIS A 122 -12.61 2.49 -15.08
CA HIS A 122 -13.54 3.54 -14.66
C HIS A 122 -14.90 2.99 -14.24
N GLU A 123 -15.47 2.05 -14.98
CA GLU A 123 -16.74 1.39 -14.68
C GLU A 123 -16.67 0.65 -13.34
N ARG A 124 -15.60 -0.14 -13.13
CA ARG A 124 -15.40 -0.84 -11.84
C ARG A 124 -15.28 0.09 -10.64
N MET A 125 -14.69 1.28 -10.82
CA MET A 125 -14.65 2.27 -9.74
C MET A 125 -16.05 2.81 -9.41
N GLU A 126 -16.90 3.04 -10.41
CA GLU A 126 -18.29 3.45 -10.20
C GLU A 126 -19.05 2.34 -9.47
N ASP A 127 -18.85 1.08 -9.85
CA ASP A 127 -19.49 -0.07 -9.18
C ASP A 127 -19.10 -0.17 -7.69
N TRP A 128 -17.83 0.05 -7.36
CA TRP A 128 -17.34 -0.11 -5.98
C TRP A 128 -17.69 1.03 -5.04
N TRP A 129 -17.74 2.27 -5.53
CA TRP A 129 -17.87 3.44 -4.67
C TRP A 129 -19.08 4.32 -4.98
N GLY A 130 -19.82 4.07 -6.07
CA GLY A 130 -21.02 4.81 -6.43
C GLY A 130 -20.85 6.32 -6.31
N GLU A 131 -21.69 6.96 -5.51
CA GLU A 131 -21.66 8.41 -5.28
C GLU A 131 -20.34 8.92 -4.70
N ASP A 132 -19.60 8.09 -3.95
CA ASP A 132 -18.32 8.44 -3.34
C ASP A 132 -17.13 8.29 -4.30
N VAL A 133 -17.31 7.75 -5.51
CA VAL A 133 -16.21 7.56 -6.49
C VAL A 133 -15.42 8.83 -6.76
N ARG A 134 -16.09 9.99 -6.65
CA ARG A 134 -15.46 11.31 -6.84
C ARG A 134 -14.36 11.55 -5.80
N ARG A 135 -14.55 11.14 -4.55
CA ARG A 135 -13.57 11.28 -3.46
C ARG A 135 -12.32 10.46 -3.76
N VAL A 136 -12.53 9.22 -4.21
CA VAL A 136 -11.44 8.33 -4.64
C VAL A 136 -10.69 8.93 -5.82
N ARG A 137 -11.38 9.39 -6.87
CA ARG A 137 -10.75 10.02 -8.05
C ARG A 137 -9.91 11.24 -7.69
N LEU A 138 -10.37 12.07 -6.75
CA LEU A 138 -9.59 13.22 -6.27
C LEU A 138 -8.31 12.78 -5.56
N ALA A 139 -8.36 11.72 -4.76
CA ALA A 139 -7.17 11.15 -4.12
C ALA A 139 -6.19 10.56 -5.15
N LEU A 140 -6.67 9.83 -6.16
CA LEU A 140 -5.84 9.32 -7.25
C LEU A 140 -5.20 10.47 -8.06
N ALA A 141 -5.94 11.55 -8.31
CA ALA A 141 -5.40 12.74 -8.96
C ALA A 141 -4.32 13.43 -8.12
N ALA A 142 -4.46 13.44 -6.79
CA ALA A 142 -3.43 13.94 -5.88
C ALA A 142 -2.17 13.05 -5.89
N LEU A 143 -2.32 11.73 -5.92
CA LEU A 143 -1.20 10.79 -6.12
C LEU A 143 -0.48 11.01 -7.45
N ARG A 144 -1.21 11.29 -8.54
CA ARG A 144 -0.59 11.61 -9.84
C ARG A 144 0.30 12.86 -9.77
N LYS A 145 -0.05 13.86 -8.95
CA LYS A 145 0.82 15.03 -8.70
C LYS A 145 2.12 14.67 -7.98
N CYS A 146 2.15 13.53 -7.29
CA CYS A 146 3.35 12.95 -6.71
C CYS A 146 4.11 12.05 -7.71
N GLY A 147 3.66 11.96 -8.96
CA GLY A 147 4.21 11.02 -9.94
C GLY A 147 3.85 9.56 -9.64
N ILE A 148 2.68 9.30 -9.04
CA ILE A 148 2.20 7.95 -8.72
C ILE A 148 0.88 7.71 -9.44
N TRP A 149 0.85 6.69 -10.30
CA TRP A 149 -0.32 6.25 -11.03
C TRP A 149 -0.87 4.98 -10.38
N TYR A 150 -1.95 5.15 -9.62
CA TYR A 150 -2.51 4.13 -8.76
C TYR A 150 -3.71 3.44 -9.41
N TYR A 151 -3.42 2.47 -10.30
CA TYR A 151 -4.45 1.71 -11.02
C TYR A 151 -4.98 0.48 -10.24
N ASP A 152 -4.30 0.02 -9.19
CA ASP A 152 -4.80 -1.03 -8.29
C ASP A 152 -5.78 -0.48 -7.22
N ALA A 153 -6.58 0.52 -7.60
CA ALA A 153 -7.66 1.05 -6.79
C ALA A 153 -8.75 -0.02 -6.63
N LYS A 154 -8.98 -0.48 -5.40
CA LYS A 154 -10.06 -1.40 -5.01
C LYS A 154 -10.39 -1.23 -3.52
N PRO A 155 -11.58 -1.67 -3.01
CA PRO A 155 -11.99 -1.46 -1.62
C PRO A 155 -10.98 -1.93 -0.56
N GLY A 156 -10.25 -3.02 -0.82
CA GLY A 156 -9.20 -3.51 0.08
C GLY A 156 -7.97 -2.59 0.22
N ASN A 157 -7.73 -1.72 -0.77
CA ASN A 157 -6.63 -0.77 -0.76
C ASN A 157 -7.08 0.67 -0.53
N ILE A 158 -8.35 0.97 -0.80
CA ILE A 158 -8.97 2.28 -0.62
C ILE A 158 -10.28 2.08 0.15
N MET A 159 -10.20 2.30 1.45
CA MET A 159 -11.36 2.19 2.33
C MET A 159 -11.84 3.58 2.68
N LEU A 160 -13.13 3.85 2.44
CA LEU A 160 -13.82 5.02 2.98
C LEU A 160 -14.29 4.64 4.39
N SER A 161 -14.30 5.58 5.33
CA SER A 161 -14.72 5.32 6.72
C SER A 161 -16.12 4.70 6.86
N ASP A 162 -16.90 4.72 5.78
CA ASP A 162 -18.33 4.44 5.74
C ASP A 162 -18.66 3.20 4.87
N TRP A 163 -17.65 2.54 4.28
CA TRP A 163 -17.87 1.32 3.48
C TRP A 163 -17.94 0.10 4.40
N ASP A 164 -19.17 -0.38 4.63
CA ASP A 164 -19.43 -1.69 5.22
C ASP A 164 -19.42 -2.74 4.10
N PRO A 165 -18.47 -3.69 4.09
CA PRO A 165 -18.46 -4.80 3.13
C PRO A 165 -19.71 -5.70 3.19
N GLN A 166 -20.62 -5.49 4.16
CA GLN A 166 -21.89 -6.22 4.28
C GLN A 166 -23.04 -5.66 3.43
N ILE A 167 -22.85 -4.58 2.64
CA ILE A 167 -23.85 -4.18 1.65
C ILE A 167 -23.55 -4.89 0.32
N ASP A 168 -23.81 -6.18 0.32
CA ASP A 168 -24.11 -7.01 -0.86
C ASP A 168 -24.76 -8.31 -0.33
N ASP A 169 -26.04 -8.20 0.03
CA ASP A 169 -27.01 -9.30 0.11
C ASP A 169 -28.03 -9.14 -1.05
#